data_AF-A0A2K9BWQ7-F1
#
_entry.id   AF-A0A2K9BWQ7-F1
#
_cell.length_a   1.000
_cell.length_b   1.000
_cell.length_c   1.000
_cell.angle_alpha   90.00
_cell.angle_beta   90.00
_cell.angle_gamma   90.00
#
_symmetry.space_group_name_H-M   'P 1'
#
loop_
_entity.id
_entity.type
_entity.pdbx_description
1 polymer ?
#
loop_
_entity_poly.entity_id
_entity_poly.type
_entity_poly.pdbx_seq_one_letter_code
_entity_poly.pdbx_strand_id
1 'polypeptide(L)'
;MVRTSMDGGVEYAIRRKEDGAWLYDGDMDGTDVAWEPDAGNATWCPTKDDAIRVADINRLTDDLGELDGAYGVWERDWIDEEDMDEDYEEPQPRPSK
;
A
#
# COMPACT_ATOMS: atom_id res chain seq x y z
N MET A 1 6.54 -17.76 -12.19
CA MET A 1 5.17 -17.51 -12.69
C MET A 1 4.33 -17.17 -11.48
N VAL A 2 4.19 -15.87 -11.20
CA VAL A 2 3.37 -15.38 -10.09
C VAL A 2 1.93 -15.66 -10.47
N ARG A 3 1.21 -16.42 -9.63
CA ARG A 3 -0.23 -16.57 -9.75
C ARG A 3 -0.83 -15.28 -9.19
N THR A 4 -1.18 -14.34 -10.04
CA THR A 4 -2.29 -13.44 -9.75
C THR A 4 -3.54 -14.31 -9.77
N SER A 5 -3.93 -14.84 -8.60
CA SER A 5 -5.17 -15.61 -8.47
C SER A 5 -6.33 -14.63 -8.62
N MET A 6 -7.31 -15.01 -9.42
CA MET A 6 -8.58 -14.31 -9.60
C MET A 6 -9.51 -14.50 -8.38
N ASP A 7 -8.96 -14.71 -7.19
CA ASP A 7 -9.65 -15.16 -5.97
C ASP A 7 -9.26 -14.30 -4.73
N GLY A 8 -8.73 -13.09 -4.97
CA GLY A 8 -8.09 -12.25 -3.95
C GLY A 8 -6.57 -12.45 -3.82
N GLY A 9 -5.95 -11.68 -2.92
CA GLY A 9 -4.50 -11.66 -2.73
C GLY A 9 -4.03 -10.73 -1.62
N VAL A 10 -2.78 -10.27 -1.71
CA VAL A 10 -2.18 -9.31 -0.76
C VAL A 10 -1.78 -8.07 -1.53
N GLU A 11 -2.16 -6.91 -1.02
CA GLU A 11 -1.74 -5.62 -1.54
C GLU A 11 -0.92 -4.85 -0.49
N TYR A 12 -0.13 -3.89 -0.96
CA TYR A 12 0.91 -3.23 -0.18
C TYR A 12 0.78 -1.71 -0.29
N ALA A 13 1.01 -1.00 0.82
CA ALA A 13 1.01 0.46 0.86
C ALA A 13 2.12 0.99 1.78
N ILE A 14 2.40 2.29 1.67
CA ILE A 14 3.37 2.98 2.51
C ILE A 14 2.66 3.70 3.64
N ARG A 15 3.22 3.56 4.85
CA ARG A 15 2.72 4.21 6.06
C ARG A 15 3.84 4.97 6.76
N ARG A 16 3.57 6.21 7.12
CA ARG A 16 4.48 7.04 7.93
C ARG A 16 4.41 6.59 9.39
N LYS A 17 5.56 6.40 10.02
CA LYS A 17 5.66 5.90 11.40
C LYS A 17 5.35 6.96 12.46
N GLU A 18 5.58 8.24 12.14
CA GLU A 18 5.41 9.35 13.10
C GLU A 18 3.96 9.50 13.57
N ASP A 19 3.01 9.50 12.64
CA ASP A 19 1.60 9.76 12.88
C ASP A 19 0.68 8.63 12.41
N GLY A 20 1.24 7.60 11.76
CA GLY A 20 0.47 6.48 11.24
C GLY A 20 -0.33 6.79 9.99
N ALA A 21 -0.08 7.91 9.31
CA ALA A 21 -0.77 8.28 8.08
C ALA A 21 -0.31 7.43 6.88
N TRP A 22 -1.22 7.24 5.94
CA TRP A 22 -1.07 6.44 4.74
C TRP A 22 -0.75 7.29 3.53
N LEU A 23 0.17 6.84 2.69
CA LEU A 23 0.50 7.53 1.45
C LEU A 23 -0.65 7.41 0.45
N TYR A 24 -1.11 8.53 -0.08
CA TYR A 24 -1.98 8.61 -1.25
C TYR A 24 -1.25 9.31 -2.39
N ASP A 25 -1.32 8.70 -3.55
CA ASP A 25 -0.88 9.17 -4.86
C ASP A 25 -1.66 8.34 -5.89
N GLY A 26 -2.84 8.84 -6.28
CA GLY A 26 -3.81 8.09 -7.06
C GLY A 26 -3.32 7.70 -8.46
N ASP A 27 -2.51 8.57 -9.07
CA ASP A 27 -1.95 8.37 -10.41
C ASP A 27 -0.52 7.77 -10.37
N MET A 28 0.05 7.59 -9.17
CA MET A 28 1.39 7.04 -8.94
C MET A 28 2.48 7.80 -9.70
N ASP A 29 2.34 9.12 -9.80
CA ASP A 29 3.22 10.01 -10.56
C ASP A 29 3.95 11.05 -9.71
N GLY A 30 3.66 11.09 -8.40
CA GLY A 30 4.29 11.96 -7.42
C GLY A 30 3.83 13.41 -7.44
N THR A 31 2.75 13.75 -8.16
CA THR A 31 2.29 15.14 -8.32
C THR A 31 1.22 15.55 -7.32
N ASP A 32 0.24 14.69 -7.04
CA ASP A 32 -0.91 14.95 -6.15
C ASP A 32 -0.84 14.11 -4.86
N VAL A 33 0.34 14.11 -4.24
CA VAL A 33 0.61 13.31 -3.04
C VAL A 33 -0.09 13.87 -1.79
N ALA A 34 -0.70 12.97 -1.02
CA ALA A 34 -1.33 13.27 0.26
C ALA A 34 -0.98 12.22 1.33
N TRP A 35 -1.27 12.58 2.59
CA TRP A 35 -1.15 11.69 3.73
C TRP A 35 -2.51 11.55 4.38
N GLU A 36 -3.08 10.36 4.27
CA GLU A 36 -4.45 10.05 4.66
C GLU A 36 -4.48 9.39 6.05
N PRO A 37 -5.43 9.76 6.93
CA PRO A 37 -5.58 9.09 8.22
C PRO A 37 -6.12 7.66 8.06
N ASP A 38 -6.89 7.41 7.00
CA ASP A 38 -7.62 6.17 6.77
C ASP A 38 -6.91 5.28 5.75
N ALA A 39 -6.75 4.00 6.09
CA ALA A 39 -6.08 3.03 5.23
C ALA A 39 -6.82 2.82 3.89
N GLY A 40 -8.14 2.99 3.87
CA GLY A 40 -8.96 2.84 2.66
C GLY A 40 -8.63 3.87 1.56
N ASN A 41 -8.04 5.01 1.92
CA ASN A 41 -7.66 6.05 0.98
C ASN A 41 -6.19 5.96 0.56
N ALA A 42 -5.45 4.94 0.99
CA ALA A 42 -4.05 4.78 0.60
C ALA A 42 -3.92 4.33 -0.86
N THR A 43 -2.78 4.62 -1.46
CA THR A 43 -2.36 3.97 -2.70
C THR A 43 -1.90 2.54 -2.38
N TRP A 44 -2.79 1.58 -2.64
CA TRP A 44 -2.50 0.16 -2.52
C TRP A 44 -1.98 -0.40 -3.85
N CYS A 45 -0.90 -1.17 -3.77
CA CYS A 45 -0.21 -1.75 -4.91
C CYS A 45 -0.25 -3.28 -4.84
N PRO A 46 -0.31 -3.98 -5.99
CA PRO A 46 -0.39 -5.44 -6.02
C PRO A 46 0.90 -6.13 -5.58
N THR A 47 2.02 -5.42 -5.54
CA THR A 47 3.31 -5.96 -5.07
C THR A 47 4.02 -4.99 -4.14
N LYS A 48 4.89 -5.54 -3.28
CA LYS A 48 5.78 -4.76 -2.40
C LYS A 48 6.71 -3.85 -3.19
N ASP A 49 7.25 -4.34 -4.31
CA ASP A 49 8.16 -3.58 -5.16
C ASP A 49 7.45 -2.38 -5.81
N ASP A 50 6.18 -2.53 -6.21
CA ASP A 50 5.38 -1.42 -6.73
C ASP A 50 5.13 -0.36 -5.65
N ALA A 51 4.83 -0.77 -4.41
CA ALA A 51 4.67 0.18 -3.31
C ALA A 51 5.97 0.96 -3.00
N ILE A 52 7.12 0.29 -3.08
CA ILE A 52 8.43 0.94 -2.97
C ILE A 52 8.69 1.89 -4.15
N ARG A 53 8.30 1.51 -5.38
CA ARG A 53 8.40 2.39 -6.55
C ARG A 53 7.55 3.65 -6.39
N VAL A 54 6.34 3.54 -5.86
CA VAL A 54 5.49 4.70 -5.52
C VAL A 54 6.18 5.57 -4.46
N ALA A 55 6.77 4.95 -3.43
CA ALA A 55 7.54 5.68 -2.43
C ALA A 55 8.72 6.46 -3.03
N ASP A 56 9.44 5.85 -3.98
CA ASP A 56 10.58 6.44 -4.68
C ASP A 56 10.18 7.65 -5.52
N ILE A 57 9.10 7.52 -6.30
CA ILE A 57 8.52 8.63 -7.07
C ILE A 57 8.15 9.81 -6.15
N ASN A 58 7.64 9.49 -4.96
CA ASN A 58 7.26 10.45 -3.92
C ASN A 58 8.44 10.91 -3.03
N ARG A 59 9.69 10.54 -3.39
CA ARG A 59 10.93 10.96 -2.72
C ARG A 59 10.98 10.54 -1.24
N LEU A 60 10.47 9.35 -0.95
CA LEU A 60 10.48 8.74 0.38
C LEU A 60 11.60 7.70 0.55
N THR A 61 12.43 7.54 -0.48
CA THR A 61 13.59 6.66 -0.52
C THR A 61 14.89 7.45 -0.45
N ASP A 62 15.99 6.77 -0.14
CA ASP A 62 17.34 7.31 -0.25
C ASP A 62 17.90 7.19 -1.69
N ASP A 63 19.15 7.62 -1.89
CA ASP A 63 19.83 7.57 -3.19
C ASP A 63 20.05 6.13 -3.74
N LEU A 64 19.85 5.11 -2.90
CA LEU A 64 19.95 3.69 -3.27
C LEU A 64 18.57 3.08 -3.57
N GLY A 65 17.49 3.84 -3.42
CA GLY A 65 16.11 3.38 -3.57
C GLY A 65 15.58 2.62 -2.35
N GLU A 66 16.27 2.72 -1.20
CA GLU A 66 15.80 2.11 0.04
C GLU A 66 14.83 3.06 0.76
N LEU A 67 13.71 2.53 1.24
CA LEU A 67 12.70 3.31 1.95
C LEU A 67 13.29 3.93 3.22
N ASP A 68 13.09 5.24 3.39
CA ASP A 68 13.57 5.95 4.58
C ASP A 68 12.96 5.35 5.86
N GLY A 69 13.76 5.32 6.92
CA GLY A 69 13.39 4.72 8.21
C GLY A 69 12.13 5.34 8.86
N ALA A 70 11.71 6.54 8.46
CA ALA A 70 10.47 7.19 8.88
C ALA A 70 9.20 6.52 8.31
N TYR A 71 9.33 5.67 7.28
CA TYR A 71 8.22 4.98 6.64
C TYR A 71 8.33 3.46 6.81
N GLY A 72 7.22 2.78 6.58
CA GLY A 72 7.15 1.33 6.57
C GLY A 72 6.21 0.83 5.49
N VAL A 73 6.52 -0.35 4.95
CA VAL A 73 5.60 -1.08 4.08
C VAL A 73 4.60 -1.83 4.93
N TRP A 74 3.33 -1.67 4.59
CA TRP A 74 2.22 -2.40 5.18
C TRP A 74 1.53 -3.21 4.11
N GLU A 75 0.91 -4.31 4.51
CA GLU A 75 0.17 -5.20 3.65
C GLU A 75 -1.25 -5.40 4.20
N ARG A 76 -2.22 -5.60 3.32
CA ARG A 76 -3.54 -6.10 3.69
C ARG A 76 -3.97 -7.17 2.70
N ASP A 77 -4.84 -8.06 3.16
CA ASP A 77 -5.50 -8.98 2.25
C ASP A 77 -6.47 -8.17 1.39
N TRP A 78 -6.69 -8.57 0.14
CA TRP A 78 -7.76 -8.05 -0.70
C TRP A 78 -8.56 -9.24 -1.21
N ILE A 79 -9.86 -9.06 -1.34
CA ILE A 79 -10.73 -10.06 -1.96
C ILE A 79 -11.50 -9.41 -3.10
N ASP A 80 -11.86 -10.21 -4.09
CA ASP A 80 -12.71 -9.72 -5.17
C ASP A 80 -14.09 -9.33 -4.61
N GLU A 81 -14.69 -8.27 -5.16
CA GLU A 81 -16.04 -7.85 -4.78
C GLU A 81 -17.07 -8.95 -5.06
N GLU A 82 -16.83 -9.81 -6.07
CA GLU A 82 -17.66 -10.96 -6.38
C GLU A 82 -17.60 -12.05 -5.29
N ASP A 83 -16.54 -12.08 -4.48
CA ASP A 83 -16.34 -13.02 -3.38
C ASP A 83 -16.78 -12.47 -2.01
N MET A 84 -17.23 -11.21 -1.95
CA MET A 84 -17.75 -10.60 -0.72
C MET A 84 -19.15 -11.15 -0.40
N ASP A 85 -19.35 -11.64 0.82
CA ASP A 85 -20.66 -12.05 1.34
C ASP A 85 -21.18 -11.07 2.42
N GLU A 86 -22.37 -11.36 2.98
CA GLU A 86 -23.01 -10.52 4.01
C GLU A 86 -22.18 -10.42 5.31
N ASP A 87 -21.23 -11.33 5.52
CA ASP A 87 -20.35 -11.39 6.68
C ASP A 87 -18.94 -10.83 6.37
N TYR A 88 -18.76 -10.15 5.22
CA TYR A 88 -17.48 -9.55 4.85
C TYR A 88 -17.01 -8.51 5.89
N GLU A 89 -15.81 -8.75 6.44
CA GLU A 89 -15.09 -7.78 7.26
C GLU A 89 -13.89 -7.22 6.48
N GLU A 90 -13.77 -5.90 6.44
CA GLU A 90 -12.63 -5.26 5.79
C GLU A 90 -11.30 -5.72 6.41
N PRO A 91 -10.38 -6.24 5.58
CA PRO A 91 -9.11 -6.77 6.05
C PRO A 91 -8.25 -5.66 6.64
N GLN A 92 -7.84 -5.86 7.89
CA GLN A 92 -7.04 -4.89 8.62
C GLN A 92 -5.58 -4.91 8.14
N PRO A 93 -4.98 -3.75 7.82
CA PRO A 93 -3.58 -3.68 7.45
C PRO A 93 -2.63 -4.14 8.57
N ARG A 94 -1.51 -4.74 8.17
CA ARG A 94 -0.43 -5.20 9.06
C ARG A 94 0.95 -4.80 8.51
N PRO A 95 1.98 -4.65 9.36
CA PRO A 95 3.35 -4.42 8.87
C PRO A 95 3.80 -5.57 7.98
N SER A 96 4.34 -5.27 6.80
CA SER A 96 4.91 -6.28 5.91
C SER A 96 6.26 -6.76 6.42
N LYS A 97 6.53 -8.06 6.28
CA LYS A 97 7.79 -8.70 6.73
C LYS A 97 8.95 -8.44 5.78
#